data_AF-A0A7S3C7E4-F1
#
_entry.id   AF-A0A7S3C7E4-F1
#
_cell.length_a   1.000
_cell.length_b   1.000
_cell.length_c   1.000
_cell.angle_alpha   90.00
_cell.angle_beta   90.00
_cell.angle_gamma   90.00
#
_symmetry.space_group_name_H-M   'P 1'
#
loop_
_entity.id
_entity.type
_entity.pdbx_description
1 polymer ?
#
loop_
_entity_poly.entity_id
_entity_poly.type
_entity_poly.pdbx_seq_one_letter_code
_entity_poly.pdbx_strand_id
1 'polypeptide(L)'
;AERLAVLREGLPEADVDTILRRNPVVLFVNPLLGGPESEAETDLAAVETVAKAKAQAKARAEEADGAGGRLPLEAEAAAADLYRVRILANVELLRSLLVGWPVDKMVERAPRLLTCSHVTLTARLVALTTELPKTLDVGQLVARCPAVLLMKTAKVVARFAALSEALPALDENDVGCVACSNATLMTTSDTTLAAKAAKLSHLAPELLDPERYSPVSMARFLAAGAARHDRLEYLTTLDGRAARVWPSSRALTATDPEWNAAFPGYRAWWDERSFWSLR
;
A
#
# COMPACT_ATOMS: atom_id res chain seq x y z
N ALA A 1 9.82 11.64 23.06
CA ALA A 1 8.75 11.42 24.05
C ALA A 1 7.49 12.20 23.68
N GLU A 2 7.58 13.51 23.43
CA GLU A 2 6.41 14.34 23.08
C GLU A 2 5.71 13.90 21.77
N ARG A 3 6.46 13.65 20.69
CA ARG A 3 5.88 13.15 19.41
C ARG A 3 5.14 11.80 19.56
N LEU A 4 5.51 10.98 20.55
CA LEU A 4 4.85 9.72 20.88
C LEU A 4 3.54 9.97 21.65
N ALA A 5 3.55 10.90 22.61
CA ALA A 5 2.35 11.30 23.36
C ALA A 5 1.27 11.87 22.43
N VAL A 6 1.68 12.62 21.41
CA VAL A 6 0.82 13.20 20.37
C VAL A 6 0.08 12.15 19.54
N LEU A 7 0.80 11.12 19.09
CA LEU A 7 0.16 10.02 18.37
C LEU A 7 -0.89 9.33 19.27
N ARG A 8 -0.63 9.23 20.58
CA ARG A 8 -1.52 8.58 21.57
C ARG A 8 -2.76 9.39 21.93
N GLU A 9 -2.81 10.68 21.60
CA GLU A 9 -4.04 11.48 21.75
C GLU A 9 -4.98 11.34 20.56
N GLY A 10 -4.44 11.19 19.35
CA GLY A 10 -5.23 11.08 18.12
C GLY A 10 -5.65 9.64 17.77
N LEU A 11 -4.93 8.66 18.32
CA LEU A 11 -5.08 7.24 18.01
C LEU A 11 -5.02 6.40 19.30
N PRO A 12 -5.73 5.26 19.36
CA PRO A 12 -5.59 4.30 20.46
C PRO A 12 -4.13 3.92 20.73
N GLU A 13 -3.75 3.77 22.00
CA GLU A 13 -2.36 3.54 22.40
C GLU A 13 -1.74 2.28 21.73
N ALA A 14 -2.55 1.24 21.50
CA ALA A 14 -2.16 0.03 20.78
C ALA A 14 -1.77 0.28 19.31
N ASP A 15 -2.43 1.25 18.67
CA ASP A 15 -2.25 1.56 17.25
C ASP A 15 -0.97 2.38 17.06
N VAL A 16 -0.68 3.28 18.02
CA VAL A 16 0.54 4.08 18.03
C VAL A 16 1.79 3.21 18.12
N ASP A 17 1.81 2.26 19.04
CA ASP A 17 2.96 1.36 19.19
C ASP A 17 3.16 0.50 17.93
N THR A 18 2.07 0.12 17.26
CA THR A 18 2.11 -0.60 15.98
C THR A 18 2.67 0.26 14.84
N ILE A 19 2.22 1.52 14.75
CA ILE A 19 2.69 2.51 13.78
C ILE A 19 4.19 2.75 13.92
N LEU A 20 4.68 2.93 15.15
CA LEU A 20 6.07 3.26 15.42
C LEU A 20 7.03 2.11 15.19
N ARG A 21 6.59 0.87 15.45
CA ARG A 21 7.36 -0.33 15.08
C ARG A 21 7.49 -0.47 13.57
N ARG A 22 6.45 -0.13 12.81
CA ARG A 22 6.42 -0.30 11.34
C ARG A 22 7.08 0.85 10.59
N ASN A 23 7.01 2.06 11.12
CA ASN A 23 7.59 3.24 10.48
C ASN A 23 8.07 4.26 11.51
N PRO A 24 9.26 4.05 12.09
CA PRO A 24 9.80 4.98 13.09
C PRO A 24 10.07 6.36 12.47
N VAL A 25 10.22 6.46 11.14
CA VAL A 25 10.46 7.71 10.40
C VAL A 25 9.34 8.72 10.62
N VAL A 26 8.12 8.30 10.97
CA VAL A 26 7.04 9.20 11.38
C VAL A 26 7.49 10.11 12.54
N LEU A 27 8.30 9.60 13.47
CA LEU A 27 8.86 10.42 14.55
C LEU A 27 10.04 11.29 14.12
N PHE A 28 10.61 11.09 12.93
CA PHE A 28 11.84 11.74 12.46
C PHE A 28 11.63 12.69 11.27
N VAL A 29 10.44 12.70 10.63
CA VAL A 29 10.12 13.71 9.60
C VAL A 29 10.07 15.08 10.26
N ASN A 30 11.13 15.87 10.07
CA ASN A 30 11.15 17.27 10.47
C ASN A 30 10.14 18.04 9.59
N PRO A 31 9.07 18.61 10.17
CA PRO A 31 8.07 19.36 9.40
C PRO A 31 8.67 20.55 8.63
N LEU A 32 9.83 21.06 9.06
CA LEU A 32 10.55 22.16 8.43
C LEU A 32 11.46 21.73 7.27
N LEU A 33 11.70 20.43 7.08
CA LEU A 33 12.60 19.88 6.05
C LEU A 33 11.87 18.96 5.06
N GLY A 34 10.56 19.15 4.88
CA GLY A 34 9.79 18.45 3.83
C GLY A 34 10.58 18.47 2.52
N GLY A 35 10.83 17.26 1.99
CA GLY A 35 11.64 17.01 0.79
C GLY A 35 11.09 17.74 -0.43
N PRO A 36 11.79 17.69 -1.59
CA PRO A 36 11.39 18.43 -2.77
C PRO A 36 10.02 17.95 -3.27
N GLU A 37 8.98 18.69 -2.88
CA GLU A 37 7.62 18.56 -3.40
C GLU A 37 7.58 19.31 -4.72
N SER A 38 7.73 18.57 -5.82
CA SER A 38 7.27 19.05 -7.13
C SER A 38 5.79 18.68 -7.26
N GLU A 39 5.03 19.68 -7.68
CA GLU A 39 3.67 19.62 -8.24
C GLU A 39 2.51 19.42 -7.25
N ALA A 40 2.11 20.53 -6.60
CA ALA A 40 0.75 21.08 -6.67
C ALA A 40 0.71 22.39 -5.83
N GLU A 41 1.16 23.49 -6.43
CA GLU A 41 0.93 24.84 -5.90
C GLU A 41 -0.49 25.27 -6.24
N THR A 42 -1.39 25.23 -5.25
CA THR A 42 -2.59 26.08 -5.22
C THR A 42 -3.07 26.26 -3.78
N ASP A 43 -2.28 26.98 -3.00
CA ASP A 43 -2.82 27.93 -2.02
C ASP A 43 -1.75 28.98 -1.68
N LEU A 44 -1.65 30.01 -2.53
CA LEU A 44 -0.51 30.95 -2.54
C LEU A 44 -0.27 31.58 -1.17
N ALA A 45 -1.32 31.85 -0.38
CA ALA A 45 -1.21 32.46 0.94
C ALA A 45 -0.68 31.50 2.03
N ALA A 46 -1.11 30.24 2.01
CA ALA A 46 -0.64 29.21 2.95
C ALA A 46 0.78 28.75 2.58
N VAL A 47 1.08 28.66 1.28
CA VAL A 47 2.44 28.41 0.77
C VAL A 47 3.37 29.55 1.16
N GLU A 48 2.92 30.81 1.04
CA GLU A 48 3.75 31.96 1.40
C GLU A 48 3.98 32.07 2.92
N THR A 49 3.00 31.73 3.76
CA THR A 49 3.20 31.68 5.22
C THR A 49 4.09 30.52 5.66
N VAL A 50 3.92 29.33 5.08
CA VAL A 50 4.79 28.18 5.36
C VAL A 50 6.19 28.41 4.78
N ALA A 51 6.33 29.02 3.61
CA ALA A 51 7.62 29.39 3.03
C ALA A 51 8.32 30.48 3.86
N LYS A 52 7.58 31.50 4.36
CA LYS A 52 8.12 32.50 5.29
C LYS A 52 8.55 31.87 6.60
N ALA A 53 7.75 30.96 7.17
CA ALA A 53 8.11 30.23 8.39
C ALA A 53 9.31 29.31 8.19
N LYS A 54 9.39 28.62 7.03
CA LYS A 54 10.52 27.74 6.65
C LYS A 54 11.79 28.56 6.40
N ALA A 55 11.67 29.73 5.77
CA ALA A 55 12.77 30.66 5.54
C ALA A 55 13.27 31.29 6.85
N GLN A 56 12.38 31.68 7.76
CA GLN A 56 12.75 32.18 9.09
C GLN A 56 13.38 31.10 9.96
N ALA A 57 12.85 29.87 9.93
CA ALA A 57 13.45 28.75 10.65
C ALA A 57 14.82 28.37 10.09
N LYS A 58 14.98 28.41 8.75
CA LYS A 58 16.26 28.17 8.08
C LYS A 58 17.28 29.29 8.39
N ALA A 59 16.88 30.55 8.36
CA ALA A 59 17.75 31.68 8.71
C ALA A 59 18.21 31.59 10.18
N ARG A 60 17.31 31.22 11.11
CA ARG A 60 17.66 31.00 12.52
C ARG A 60 18.56 29.78 12.73
N ALA A 61 18.42 28.74 11.90
CA ALA A 61 19.29 27.57 11.93
C ALA A 61 20.67 27.87 11.36
N GLU A 62 20.76 28.68 10.30
CA GLU A 62 22.02 29.13 9.68
C GLU A 62 22.76 30.14 10.59
N GLU A 63 22.06 30.99 11.34
CA GLU A 63 22.66 31.82 12.41
C GLU A 63 23.18 30.97 13.58
N ALA A 64 22.54 29.84 13.88
CA ALA A 64 22.98 28.90 14.92
C ALA A 64 24.16 28.01 14.47
N ASP A 65 24.40 27.86 13.16
CA ASP A 65 25.44 26.99 12.59
C ASP A 65 26.88 27.53 12.77
N GLY A 66 27.03 28.72 13.38
CA GLY A 66 28.31 29.17 13.93
C GLY A 66 28.75 28.42 15.20
N ALA A 67 27.84 27.70 15.85
CA ALA A 67 28.12 26.89 17.03
C ALA A 67 27.39 25.54 16.89
N GLY A 68 28.11 24.55 16.36
CA GLY A 68 27.54 23.24 16.07
C GLY A 68 26.70 22.66 17.22
N GLY A 69 25.47 22.26 16.88
CA GLY A 69 24.76 21.20 17.57
C GLY A 69 23.55 21.62 18.40
N ARG A 70 22.37 21.27 17.87
CA ARG A 70 21.01 21.31 18.46
C ARG A 70 20.28 22.64 18.36
N LEU A 71 19.04 22.55 17.88
CA LEU A 71 18.08 23.65 17.95
C LEU A 71 17.85 24.00 19.43
N PRO A 72 17.62 25.29 19.77
CA PRO A 72 17.18 25.66 21.11
C PRO A 72 15.95 24.80 21.51
N LEU A 73 15.91 24.31 22.75
CA LEU A 73 14.83 23.46 23.25
C LEU A 73 13.42 24.04 22.98
N GLU A 74 13.29 25.36 23.01
CA GLU A 74 12.06 26.08 22.68
C GLU A 74 11.65 25.97 21.21
N ALA A 75 12.62 25.95 20.28
CA ALA A 75 12.37 25.74 18.86
C ALA A 75 12.03 24.27 18.55
N GLU A 76 12.60 23.32 19.30
CA GLU A 76 12.23 21.90 19.21
C GLU A 76 10.79 21.64 19.70
N ALA A 77 10.40 22.26 20.81
CA ALA A 77 9.05 22.18 21.35
C ALA A 77 8.02 22.79 20.38
N ALA A 78 8.29 24.00 19.86
CA ALA A 78 7.41 24.65 18.88
C ALA A 78 7.25 23.83 17.58
N ALA A 79 8.34 23.18 17.11
CA ALA A 79 8.28 22.30 15.95
C ALA A 79 7.50 21.00 16.25
N ALA A 80 7.56 20.48 17.48
CA ALA A 80 6.78 19.33 17.91
C ALA A 80 5.28 19.66 17.99
N ASP A 81 4.91 20.83 18.48
CA ASP A 81 3.52 21.29 18.52
C ASP A 81 2.93 21.53 17.13
N LEU A 82 3.68 22.15 16.21
CA LEU A 82 3.26 22.28 14.81
C LEU A 82 3.07 20.90 14.14
N TYR A 83 3.95 19.95 14.44
CA TYR A 83 3.83 18.58 13.94
C TYR A 83 2.57 17.89 14.49
N ARG A 84 2.26 18.08 15.77
CA ARG A 84 1.03 17.58 16.42
C ARG A 84 -0.21 18.12 15.77
N VAL A 85 -0.32 19.44 15.64
CA VAL A 85 -1.46 20.09 15.01
C VAL A 85 -1.67 19.54 13.60
N ARG A 86 -0.58 19.36 12.84
CA ARG A 86 -0.66 18.78 11.49
C ARG A 86 -1.16 17.34 11.48
N ILE A 87 -0.63 16.46 12.34
CA ILE A 87 -1.09 15.06 12.42
C ILE A 87 -2.57 14.99 12.75
N LEU A 88 -3.01 15.70 13.80
CA LEU A 88 -4.40 15.66 14.24
C LEU A 88 -5.32 16.19 13.14
N ALA A 89 -4.93 17.29 12.49
CA ALA A 89 -5.68 17.81 11.36
C ALA A 89 -5.72 16.85 10.17
N ASN A 90 -4.65 16.10 9.88
CA ASN A 90 -4.66 15.07 8.83
C ASN A 90 -5.60 13.90 9.18
N VAL A 91 -5.61 13.45 10.43
CA VAL A 91 -6.52 12.40 10.90
C VAL A 91 -7.97 12.86 10.75
N GLU A 92 -8.28 14.08 11.18
CA GLU A 92 -9.63 14.62 11.12
C GLU A 92 -10.08 14.89 9.68
N LEU A 93 -9.18 15.36 8.82
CA LEU A 93 -9.40 15.45 7.39
C LEU A 93 -9.75 14.07 6.82
N LEU A 94 -8.94 13.04 7.08
CA LEU A 94 -9.22 11.68 6.58
C LEU A 94 -10.57 11.14 7.08
N ARG A 95 -10.95 11.43 8.34
CA ARG A 95 -12.27 11.06 8.89
C ARG A 95 -13.41 11.78 8.17
N SER A 96 -13.23 13.05 7.84
CA SER A 96 -14.21 13.85 7.10
C SER A 96 -14.36 13.40 5.65
N LEU A 97 -13.26 13.02 5.00
CA LEU A 97 -13.24 12.58 3.60
C LEU A 97 -13.70 11.14 3.41
N LEU A 98 -13.48 10.27 4.40
CA LEU A 98 -13.75 8.83 4.35
C LEU A 98 -14.72 8.43 5.46
N VAL A 99 -15.89 9.08 5.46
CA VAL A 99 -16.94 8.84 6.44
C VAL A 99 -17.31 7.35 6.44
N GLY A 100 -17.27 6.73 7.63
CA GLY A 100 -17.60 5.31 7.81
C GLY A 100 -16.43 4.34 7.65
N TRP A 101 -15.24 4.82 7.29
CA TRP A 101 -14.04 3.97 7.16
C TRP A 101 -13.12 4.06 8.38
N PRO A 102 -12.42 2.95 8.75
CA PRO A 102 -11.54 2.92 9.91
C PRO A 102 -10.20 3.62 9.61
N VAL A 103 -10.18 4.94 9.78
CA VAL A 103 -9.01 5.81 9.54
C VAL A 103 -7.82 5.42 10.43
N ASP A 104 -8.08 4.99 11.66
CA ASP A 104 -7.11 4.38 12.58
C ASP A 104 -6.31 3.26 11.89
N LYS A 105 -7.00 2.25 11.37
CA LYS A 105 -6.39 1.11 10.67
C LYS A 105 -5.70 1.51 9.37
N MET A 106 -6.19 2.55 8.71
CA MET A 106 -5.54 3.07 7.51
C MET A 106 -4.18 3.70 7.82
N VAL A 107 -4.14 4.52 8.87
CA VAL A 107 -2.91 5.18 9.33
C VAL A 107 -1.92 4.14 9.85
N GLU A 108 -2.35 3.09 10.53
CA GLU A 108 -1.49 1.95 10.90
C GLU A 108 -0.81 1.27 9.71
N ARG A 109 -1.53 1.14 8.59
CA ARG A 109 -1.03 0.50 7.37
C ARG A 109 -0.20 1.44 6.51
N ALA A 110 -0.51 2.74 6.50
CA ALA A 110 0.23 3.75 5.77
C ALA A 110 0.47 5.01 6.61
N PRO A 111 1.40 4.96 7.59
CA PRO A 111 1.63 6.09 8.50
C PRO A 111 2.10 7.38 7.79
N ARG A 112 2.66 7.24 6.59
CA ARG A 112 3.09 8.37 5.75
C ARG A 112 1.93 9.28 5.33
N LEU A 113 0.68 8.83 5.40
CA LEU A 113 -0.48 9.68 5.15
C LEU A 113 -0.52 10.90 6.10
N LEU A 114 -0.04 10.73 7.33
CA LEU A 114 0.02 11.82 8.32
C LEU A 114 1.09 12.88 8.00
N THR A 115 1.96 12.60 7.03
CA THR A 115 3.02 13.51 6.60
C THR A 115 2.70 14.23 5.30
N CYS A 116 1.65 13.82 4.58
CA CYS A 116 1.20 14.47 3.37
C CYS A 116 0.43 15.76 3.68
N SER A 117 0.48 16.74 2.77
CA SER A 117 -0.33 17.95 2.90
C SER A 117 -1.82 17.63 2.70
N HIS A 118 -2.69 18.43 3.33
CA HIS A 118 -4.15 18.33 3.16
C HIS A 118 -4.55 18.48 1.70
N VAL A 119 -3.98 19.48 1.02
CA VAL A 119 -4.25 19.78 -0.38
C VAL A 119 -3.94 18.56 -1.25
N THR A 120 -2.78 17.93 -1.04
CA THR A 120 -2.39 16.75 -1.82
C THR A 120 -3.31 15.56 -1.55
N LEU A 121 -3.68 15.29 -0.29
CA LEU A 121 -4.58 14.16 0.03
C LEU A 121 -5.97 14.36 -0.58
N THR A 122 -6.54 15.55 -0.42
CA THR A 122 -7.87 15.89 -0.98
C THR A 122 -7.83 15.85 -2.50
N ALA A 123 -6.85 16.50 -3.14
CA ALA A 123 -6.71 16.50 -4.60
C ALA A 123 -6.56 15.08 -5.17
N ARG A 124 -5.78 14.21 -4.50
CA ARG A 124 -5.64 12.81 -4.92
C ARG A 124 -6.94 12.03 -4.76
N LEU A 125 -7.68 12.22 -3.67
CA LEU A 125 -8.95 11.52 -3.48
C LEU A 125 -10.00 11.95 -4.53
N VAL A 126 -10.06 13.25 -4.83
CA VAL A 126 -10.94 13.79 -5.89
C VAL A 126 -10.53 13.26 -7.27
N ALA A 127 -9.23 13.28 -7.57
CA ALA A 127 -8.70 12.77 -8.84
C ALA A 127 -8.97 11.26 -8.99
N LEU A 128 -8.76 10.45 -7.96
CA LEU A 128 -9.07 9.01 -7.99
C LEU A 128 -10.56 8.76 -8.21
N THR A 129 -11.44 9.52 -7.54
CA THR A 129 -12.90 9.44 -7.73
C THR A 129 -13.33 9.84 -9.15
N THR A 130 -12.55 10.69 -9.82
CA THR A 130 -12.85 11.18 -11.17
C THR A 130 -12.28 10.27 -12.26
N GLU A 131 -11.06 9.76 -12.07
CA GLU A 131 -10.31 9.01 -13.09
C GLU A 131 -10.52 7.49 -13.03
N LEU A 132 -10.91 6.94 -11.88
CA LEU A 132 -11.27 5.51 -11.78
C LEU A 132 -12.72 5.28 -12.22
N PRO A 133 -13.08 4.06 -12.63
CA PRO A 133 -14.46 3.74 -13.01
C PRO A 133 -15.45 4.12 -11.90
N LYS A 134 -16.60 4.68 -12.29
CA LYS A 134 -17.63 5.14 -11.33
C LYS A 134 -18.24 4.00 -10.50
N THR A 135 -18.10 2.77 -10.96
CA THR A 135 -18.51 1.55 -10.27
C THR A 135 -17.58 1.21 -9.10
N LEU A 136 -16.36 1.75 -9.09
CA LEU A 136 -15.39 1.52 -8.03
C LEU A 136 -15.66 2.41 -6.81
N ASP A 137 -15.86 1.79 -5.66
CA ASP A 137 -15.85 2.50 -4.37
C ASP A 137 -14.41 2.90 -4.00
N VAL A 138 -14.04 4.12 -4.36
CA VAL A 138 -12.73 4.70 -4.04
C VAL A 138 -12.50 4.80 -2.53
N GLY A 139 -13.55 5.01 -1.74
CA GLY A 139 -13.46 5.01 -0.28
C GLY A 139 -13.03 3.64 0.25
N GLN A 140 -13.66 2.58 -0.26
CA GLN A 140 -13.28 1.20 0.05
C GLN A 140 -11.86 0.86 -0.40
N LEU A 141 -11.48 1.27 -1.63
CA LEU A 141 -10.13 1.07 -2.15
C LEU A 141 -9.08 1.69 -1.23
N VAL A 142 -9.29 2.96 -0.86
CA VAL A 142 -8.39 3.72 0.01
C VAL A 142 -8.35 3.12 1.42
N ALA A 143 -9.49 2.68 1.97
CA ALA A 143 -9.53 2.04 3.29
C ALA A 143 -8.77 0.71 3.33
N ARG A 144 -8.82 -0.06 2.24
CA ARG A 144 -8.14 -1.36 2.11
C ARG A 144 -6.68 -1.22 1.72
N CYS A 145 -6.36 -0.25 0.86
CA CYS A 145 -5.04 0.00 0.33
C CYS A 145 -4.66 1.49 0.48
N PRO A 146 -4.44 2.00 1.71
CA PRO A 146 -4.21 3.43 1.94
C PRO A 146 -2.94 3.97 1.25
N ALA A 147 -2.02 3.09 0.85
CA ALA A 147 -0.86 3.44 0.05
C ALA A 147 -1.22 4.02 -1.34
N VAL A 148 -2.42 3.78 -1.88
CA VAL A 148 -2.84 4.38 -3.17
C VAL A 148 -2.88 5.91 -3.10
N LEU A 149 -3.24 6.50 -1.95
CA LEU A 149 -3.18 7.94 -1.73
C LEU A 149 -1.75 8.48 -1.70
N LEU A 150 -0.75 7.62 -1.53
CA LEU A 150 0.67 8.00 -1.58
C LEU A 150 1.25 7.89 -3.00
N MET A 151 0.56 7.23 -3.92
CA MET A 151 0.96 7.06 -5.31
C MET A 151 0.47 8.23 -6.18
N LYS A 152 1.08 8.41 -7.36
CA LYS A 152 0.55 9.32 -8.39
C LYS A 152 -0.77 8.75 -8.93
N THR A 153 -1.80 9.58 -9.12
CA THR A 153 -3.12 9.16 -9.62
C THR A 153 -3.02 8.38 -10.92
N ALA A 154 -2.27 8.90 -11.91
CA ALA A 154 -2.03 8.21 -13.18
C ALA A 154 -1.45 6.79 -13.02
N LYS A 155 -0.63 6.56 -11.98
CA LYS A 155 -0.10 5.22 -11.69
C LYS A 155 -1.19 4.30 -11.13
N VAL A 156 -2.07 4.80 -10.28
CA VAL A 156 -3.20 4.01 -9.75
C VAL A 156 -4.18 3.64 -10.87
N VAL A 157 -4.47 4.58 -11.77
CA VAL A 157 -5.32 4.36 -12.95
C VAL A 157 -4.69 3.33 -13.89
N ALA A 158 -3.40 3.46 -14.21
CA ALA A 158 -2.69 2.49 -15.03
C ALA A 158 -2.69 1.09 -14.39
N ARG A 159 -2.56 1.00 -13.06
CA ARG A 159 -2.63 -0.27 -12.32
C ARG A 159 -4.00 -0.91 -12.40
N PHE A 160 -5.06 -0.10 -12.30
CA PHE A 160 -6.42 -0.58 -12.46
C PHE A 160 -6.64 -1.13 -13.88
N ALA A 161 -6.20 -0.40 -14.91
CA ALA A 161 -6.26 -0.85 -16.30
C ALA A 161 -5.48 -2.16 -16.52
N ALA A 162 -4.27 -2.27 -15.97
CA ALA A 162 -3.49 -3.51 -16.05
C ALA A 162 -4.19 -4.70 -15.34
N LEU A 163 -4.94 -4.44 -14.27
CA LEU A 163 -5.74 -5.46 -13.61
C LEU A 163 -6.96 -5.88 -14.45
N SER A 164 -7.62 -4.94 -15.12
CA SER A 164 -8.68 -5.23 -16.08
C SER A 164 -8.16 -6.07 -17.26
N GLU A 165 -6.98 -5.74 -17.80
CA GLU A 165 -6.34 -6.52 -18.86
C GLU A 165 -5.95 -7.93 -18.40
N ALA A 166 -5.53 -8.08 -17.14
CA ALA A 166 -5.19 -9.37 -16.55
C ALA A 166 -6.42 -10.26 -16.30
N LEU A 167 -7.62 -9.69 -16.25
CA LEU A 167 -8.88 -10.36 -15.90
C LEU A 167 -9.98 -10.03 -16.92
N PRO A 168 -9.81 -10.40 -18.20
CA PRO A 168 -10.72 -9.97 -19.27
C PRO A 168 -12.13 -10.58 -19.18
N ALA A 169 -12.31 -11.62 -18.35
CA ALA A 169 -13.61 -12.23 -18.10
C ALA A 169 -14.44 -11.50 -17.04
N LEU A 170 -13.87 -10.53 -16.32
CA LEU A 170 -14.55 -9.74 -15.30
C LEU A 170 -15.03 -8.41 -15.86
N ASP A 171 -16.17 -7.94 -15.38
CA ASP A 171 -16.60 -6.56 -15.61
C ASP A 171 -15.82 -5.57 -14.71
N GLU A 172 -15.97 -4.27 -14.97
CA GLU A 172 -15.26 -3.23 -14.22
C GLU A 172 -15.56 -3.25 -12.71
N ASN A 173 -16.79 -3.63 -12.33
CA ASN A 173 -17.19 -3.69 -10.93
C ASN A 173 -16.51 -4.85 -10.20
N ASP A 174 -16.43 -6.01 -10.85
CA ASP A 174 -15.72 -7.18 -10.32
C ASP A 174 -14.21 -6.93 -10.26
N VAL A 175 -13.62 -6.29 -11.27
CA VAL A 175 -12.21 -5.85 -11.20
C VAL A 175 -12.00 -4.88 -10.04
N GLY A 176 -12.96 -3.99 -9.79
CA GLY A 176 -12.96 -3.14 -8.61
C GLY A 176 -12.97 -3.91 -7.29
N CYS A 177 -13.81 -4.95 -7.21
CA CYS A 177 -13.83 -5.86 -6.07
C CYS A 177 -12.48 -6.57 -5.89
N VAL A 178 -11.82 -6.99 -6.97
CA VAL A 178 -10.47 -7.60 -6.93
C VAL A 178 -9.45 -6.60 -6.37
N ALA A 179 -9.43 -5.37 -6.90
CA ALA A 179 -8.52 -4.31 -6.48
C ALA A 179 -8.67 -3.97 -4.98
N CYS A 180 -9.92 -3.85 -4.51
CA CYS A 180 -10.24 -3.58 -3.11
C CYS A 180 -9.94 -4.76 -2.18
N SER A 181 -9.99 -5.99 -2.69
CA SER A 181 -9.81 -7.20 -1.88
C SER A 181 -8.36 -7.45 -1.48
N ASN A 182 -7.39 -7.00 -2.29
CA ASN A 182 -5.98 -7.18 -1.97
C ASN A 182 -5.10 -6.00 -2.38
N ALA A 183 -4.64 -5.26 -1.37
CA ALA A 183 -3.76 -4.10 -1.52
C ALA A 183 -2.47 -4.39 -2.31
N THR A 184 -1.95 -5.62 -2.26
CA THR A 184 -0.70 -5.93 -2.98
C THR A 184 -0.86 -5.81 -4.49
N LEU A 185 -2.06 -6.02 -5.03
CA LEU A 185 -2.32 -5.92 -6.47
C LEU A 185 -2.11 -4.50 -6.98
N MET A 186 -2.53 -3.51 -6.21
CA MET A 186 -2.35 -2.09 -6.57
C MET A 186 -0.89 -1.62 -6.44
N THR A 187 -0.07 -2.32 -5.66
CA THR A 187 1.35 -1.99 -5.46
C THR A 187 2.31 -2.81 -6.32
N THR A 188 1.89 -3.98 -6.80
CA THR A 188 2.70 -4.88 -7.65
C THR A 188 2.97 -4.25 -9.02
N SER A 189 4.13 -4.49 -9.64
CA SER A 189 4.42 -4.03 -11.01
C SER A 189 3.50 -4.64 -12.06
N ASP A 190 3.19 -3.87 -13.11
CA ASP A 190 2.33 -4.32 -14.23
C ASP A 190 2.92 -5.58 -14.88
N THR A 191 4.24 -5.63 -15.06
CA THR A 191 4.95 -6.80 -15.59
C THR A 191 4.77 -8.04 -14.72
N THR A 192 4.82 -7.88 -13.40
CA THR A 192 4.64 -8.98 -12.45
C THR A 192 3.18 -9.43 -12.40
N LEU A 193 2.24 -8.48 -12.44
CA LEU A 193 0.81 -8.78 -12.49
C LEU A 193 0.45 -9.54 -13.77
N ALA A 194 0.92 -9.06 -14.92
CA ALA A 194 0.72 -9.70 -16.22
C ALA A 194 1.35 -11.10 -16.26
N ALA A 195 2.58 -11.27 -15.77
CA ALA A 195 3.23 -12.58 -15.71
C ALA A 195 2.46 -13.58 -14.82
N LYS A 196 1.94 -13.11 -13.68
CA LYS A 196 1.11 -13.92 -12.78
C LYS A 196 -0.21 -14.31 -13.42
N ALA A 197 -0.89 -13.36 -14.06
CA ALA A 197 -2.15 -13.62 -14.76
C ALA A 197 -1.93 -14.62 -15.91
N ALA A 198 -0.89 -14.43 -16.73
CA ALA A 198 -0.53 -15.37 -17.78
C ALA A 198 -0.21 -16.78 -17.25
N LYS A 199 0.53 -16.87 -16.13
CA LYS A 199 0.83 -18.16 -15.48
C LYS A 199 -0.43 -18.85 -14.98
N LEU A 200 -1.37 -18.11 -14.38
CA LEU A 200 -2.67 -18.67 -13.96
C LEU A 200 -3.52 -19.09 -15.16
N SER A 201 -3.66 -18.26 -16.19
CA SER A 201 -4.40 -18.59 -17.41
C SER A 201 -3.85 -19.84 -18.11
N HIS A 202 -2.54 -20.08 -18.04
CA HIS A 202 -1.92 -21.25 -18.65
C HIS A 202 -2.05 -22.52 -17.78
N LEU A 203 -1.75 -22.43 -16.49
CA LEU A 203 -1.64 -23.60 -15.62
C LEU A 203 -2.94 -23.98 -14.92
N ALA A 204 -3.82 -23.01 -14.68
CA ALA A 204 -5.05 -23.18 -13.91
C ALA A 204 -6.13 -22.15 -14.33
N PRO A 205 -6.58 -22.16 -15.61
CA PRO A 205 -7.53 -21.17 -16.14
C PRO A 205 -8.85 -21.14 -15.36
N GLU A 206 -9.25 -22.26 -14.74
CA GLU A 206 -10.44 -22.35 -13.90
C GLU A 206 -10.39 -21.43 -12.68
N LEU A 207 -9.21 -20.95 -12.26
CA LEU A 207 -9.05 -20.01 -11.15
C LEU A 207 -9.41 -18.57 -11.51
N LEU A 208 -9.50 -18.26 -12.79
CA LEU A 208 -9.89 -16.96 -13.33
C LEU A 208 -11.32 -16.98 -13.92
N ASP A 209 -12.04 -18.08 -13.71
CA ASP A 209 -13.42 -18.26 -14.17
C ASP A 209 -14.42 -17.65 -13.16
N PRO A 210 -15.16 -16.58 -13.54
CA PRO A 210 -16.11 -15.90 -12.66
C PRO A 210 -17.29 -16.79 -12.27
N GLU A 211 -17.61 -17.83 -13.05
CA GLU A 211 -18.68 -18.77 -12.70
C GLU A 211 -18.27 -19.70 -11.56
N ARG A 212 -16.96 -19.85 -11.32
CA ARG A 212 -16.40 -20.77 -10.31
C ARG A 212 -15.91 -20.06 -9.06
N TYR A 213 -15.30 -18.88 -9.22
CA TYR A 213 -14.66 -18.18 -8.12
C TYR A 213 -15.12 -16.73 -8.03
N SER A 214 -15.31 -16.28 -6.79
CA SER A 214 -15.61 -14.87 -6.53
C SER A 214 -14.40 -13.97 -6.84
N PRO A 215 -14.62 -12.68 -7.15
CA PRO A 215 -13.55 -11.68 -7.32
C PRO A 215 -12.55 -11.67 -6.16
N VAL A 216 -13.03 -11.82 -4.92
CA VAL A 216 -12.19 -11.89 -3.71
C VAL A 216 -11.21 -13.08 -3.76
N SER A 217 -11.66 -14.22 -4.28
CA SER A 217 -10.83 -15.43 -4.40
C SER A 217 -9.80 -15.26 -5.51
N MET A 218 -10.19 -14.71 -6.66
CA MET A 218 -9.28 -14.38 -7.76
C MET A 218 -8.19 -13.40 -7.30
N ALA A 219 -8.55 -12.39 -6.50
CA ALA A 219 -7.58 -11.47 -5.91
C ALA A 219 -6.53 -12.20 -5.08
N ARG A 220 -6.92 -13.23 -4.32
CA ARG A 220 -5.97 -14.06 -3.54
C ARG A 220 -5.07 -14.89 -4.43
N PHE A 221 -5.60 -15.46 -5.51
CA PHE A 221 -4.82 -16.27 -6.45
C PHE A 221 -3.75 -15.42 -7.16
N LEU A 222 -4.14 -14.25 -7.66
CA LEU A 222 -3.21 -13.29 -8.28
C LEU A 222 -2.18 -12.75 -7.27
N ALA A 223 -2.61 -12.43 -6.05
CA ALA A 223 -1.73 -11.90 -5.02
C ALA A 223 -0.78 -12.95 -4.41
N ALA A 224 -1.01 -14.25 -4.65
CA ALA A 224 -0.16 -15.30 -4.11
C ALA A 224 1.33 -15.11 -4.48
N GLY A 225 2.22 -15.48 -3.56
CA GLY A 225 3.67 -15.36 -3.78
C GLY A 225 4.16 -16.28 -4.90
N ALA A 226 5.31 -15.96 -5.49
CA ALA A 226 5.91 -16.74 -6.58
C ALA A 226 6.05 -18.23 -6.24
N ALA A 227 6.53 -18.56 -5.04
CA ALA A 227 6.63 -19.94 -4.57
C ALA A 227 5.29 -20.69 -4.62
N ARG A 228 4.17 -20.02 -4.32
CA ARG A 228 2.84 -20.65 -4.43
C ARG A 228 2.42 -20.86 -5.88
N HIS A 229 2.78 -19.95 -6.79
CA HIS A 229 2.55 -20.14 -8.22
C HIS A 229 3.40 -21.30 -8.78
N ASP A 230 4.60 -21.52 -8.25
CA ASP A 230 5.46 -22.66 -8.64
C ASP A 230 4.86 -24.01 -8.23
N ARG A 231 3.98 -24.03 -7.23
CA ARG A 231 3.22 -25.24 -6.87
C ARG A 231 2.31 -25.71 -7.98
N LEU A 232 1.67 -24.78 -8.70
CA LEU A 232 0.83 -25.13 -9.86
C LEU A 232 1.65 -25.84 -10.93
N GLU A 233 2.86 -25.34 -11.17
CA GLU A 233 3.76 -25.93 -12.16
C GLU A 233 4.27 -27.29 -11.70
N TYR A 234 4.62 -27.44 -10.42
CA TYR A 234 4.95 -28.75 -9.87
C TYR A 234 3.82 -29.76 -10.05
N LEU A 235 2.55 -29.38 -9.84
CA LEU A 235 1.42 -30.28 -10.08
C LEU A 235 1.35 -30.78 -11.52
N THR A 236 1.79 -29.99 -12.50
CA THR A 236 1.84 -30.44 -13.91
C THR A 236 2.91 -31.50 -14.17
N THR A 237 3.92 -31.61 -13.29
CA THR A 237 4.97 -32.64 -13.38
C THR A 237 4.58 -33.96 -12.74
N LEU A 238 3.52 -33.97 -11.93
CA LEU A 238 3.05 -35.16 -11.25
C LEU A 238 2.17 -36.02 -12.15
N ASP A 239 2.24 -37.34 -11.98
CA ASP A 239 1.30 -38.26 -12.63
C ASP A 239 -0.14 -37.85 -12.32
N GLY A 240 -1.00 -37.88 -13.34
CA GLY A 240 -2.37 -37.34 -13.29
C GLY A 240 -3.28 -37.91 -12.18
N ARG A 241 -2.89 -38.99 -11.48
CA ARG A 241 -3.58 -39.47 -10.27
C ARG A 241 -3.26 -38.64 -9.04
N ALA A 242 -2.02 -38.19 -8.87
CA ALA A 242 -1.61 -37.34 -7.75
C ALA A 242 -2.13 -35.90 -7.92
N ALA A 243 -2.13 -35.37 -9.14
CA ALA A 243 -2.66 -34.05 -9.45
C ALA A 243 -4.18 -33.93 -9.19
N ARG A 244 -4.96 -35.00 -9.40
CA ARG A 244 -6.43 -35.01 -9.18
C ARG A 244 -6.84 -34.87 -7.71
N VAL A 245 -5.97 -35.18 -6.77
CA VAL A 245 -6.27 -35.11 -5.33
C VAL A 245 -6.21 -33.66 -4.81
N TRP A 246 -5.51 -32.77 -5.52
CA TRP A 246 -5.26 -31.40 -5.09
C TRP A 246 -5.75 -30.37 -6.11
N PRO A 247 -6.88 -29.69 -5.84
CA PRO A 247 -7.34 -28.59 -6.68
C PRO A 247 -6.30 -27.45 -6.74
N SER A 248 -6.18 -26.80 -7.90
CA SER A 248 -5.27 -25.66 -8.12
C SER A 248 -5.47 -24.54 -7.09
N SER A 249 -6.71 -24.28 -6.68
CA SER A 249 -7.04 -23.28 -5.66
C SER A 249 -6.45 -23.64 -4.29
N ARG A 250 -6.41 -24.92 -3.94
CA ARG A 250 -5.78 -25.41 -2.70
C ARG A 250 -4.26 -25.28 -2.79
N ALA A 251 -3.66 -25.54 -3.94
CA ALA A 251 -2.21 -25.34 -4.12
C ALA A 251 -1.77 -23.89 -3.83
N LEU A 252 -2.58 -22.91 -4.24
CA LEU A 252 -2.31 -21.48 -3.99
C LEU A 252 -2.64 -20.98 -2.58
N THR A 253 -3.47 -21.71 -1.83
CA THR A 253 -3.99 -21.26 -0.53
C THR A 253 -3.48 -22.08 0.66
N ALA A 254 -3.04 -23.31 0.43
CA ALA A 254 -2.50 -24.19 1.47
C ALA A 254 -1.27 -23.57 2.14
N THR A 255 -1.17 -23.85 3.43
CA THR A 255 0.02 -23.48 4.21
C THR A 255 1.23 -24.30 3.77
N ASP A 256 2.44 -23.79 4.00
CA ASP A 256 3.66 -24.50 3.62
C ASP A 256 3.78 -25.88 4.30
N PRO A 257 3.44 -26.05 5.61
CA PRO A 257 3.42 -27.37 6.23
C PRO A 257 2.44 -28.34 5.59
N GLU A 258 1.22 -27.88 5.28
CA GLU A 258 0.20 -28.69 4.62
C GLU A 258 0.65 -29.13 3.21
N TRP A 259 1.22 -28.20 2.45
CA TRP A 259 1.76 -28.45 1.13
C TRP A 259 2.92 -29.46 1.16
N ASN A 260 3.90 -29.24 2.05
CA ASN A 260 5.08 -30.10 2.15
C ASN A 260 4.74 -31.51 2.65
N ALA A 261 3.71 -31.65 3.49
CA ALA A 261 3.22 -32.95 3.92
C ALA A 261 2.56 -33.73 2.77
N ALA A 262 1.82 -33.04 1.89
CA ALA A 262 1.21 -33.64 0.71
C ALA A 262 2.22 -33.94 -0.41
N PHE A 263 3.25 -33.10 -0.53
CA PHE A 263 4.24 -33.14 -1.63
C PHE A 263 5.68 -33.04 -1.11
N PRO A 264 6.22 -34.08 -0.45
CA PRO A 264 7.57 -34.06 0.11
C PRO A 264 8.66 -33.84 -0.95
N GLY A 265 8.41 -34.22 -2.21
CA GLY A 265 9.32 -34.01 -3.34
C GLY A 265 9.38 -32.57 -3.89
N TYR A 266 8.44 -31.70 -3.50
CA TYR A 266 8.35 -30.34 -4.06
C TYR A 266 9.61 -29.50 -3.79
N ARG A 267 10.20 -29.62 -2.60
CA ARG A 267 11.37 -28.82 -2.23
C ARG A 267 12.59 -29.17 -3.07
N ALA A 268 12.85 -30.47 -3.26
CA ALA A 268 13.93 -30.93 -4.12
C ALA A 268 13.75 -30.45 -5.58
N TRP A 269 12.53 -30.58 -6.11
CA TRP A 269 12.19 -30.06 -7.43
C TRP A 269 12.41 -28.55 -7.55
N TRP A 270 12.00 -27.79 -6.53
CA TRP A 270 12.13 -26.34 -6.51
C TRP A 270 13.60 -25.89 -6.42
N ASP A 271 14.41 -26.56 -5.61
CA ASP A 271 15.85 -26.29 -5.47
C ASP A 271 16.60 -26.56 -6.78
N GLU A 272 16.33 -27.70 -7.44
CA GLU A 272 16.90 -28.03 -8.74
C GLU A 272 16.59 -26.97 -9.79
N ARG A 273 15.33 -26.53 -9.86
CA ARG A 273 14.91 -25.51 -10.84
C ARG A 273 15.50 -24.14 -10.54
N SER A 274 15.49 -23.72 -9.27
CA SER A 274 15.98 -22.40 -8.87
C SER A 274 17.48 -22.25 -9.15
N PHE A 275 18.24 -23.35 -8.99
CA PHE A 275 19.66 -23.41 -9.33
C PHE A 275 19.94 -23.05 -10.80
N TRP A 276 19.07 -23.47 -11.73
CA TRP A 276 19.24 -23.17 -13.16
C TRP A 276 18.81 -21.75 -13.55
N SER A 277 17.92 -21.11 -12.79
CA SER A 277 17.46 -19.74 -13.08
C SER A 277 18.46 -18.64 -12.70
N LEU A 278 19.51 -18.99 -11.93
CA LEU A 278 20.55 -18.08 -11.45
C LEU A 278 21.87 -18.16 -12.27
N ARG A 279 21.92 -18.99 -13.31
CA ARG A 279 23.03 -19.07 -14.27
C ARG A 279 22.66 -18.39 -15.58
#